data_AF-A0A3M1MTR2-F1
#
_entry.id   AF-A0A3M1MTR2-F1
#
_cell.length_a   1.000
_cell.length_b   1.000
_cell.length_c   1.000
_cell.angle_alpha   90.00
_cell.angle_beta   90.00
_cell.angle_gamma   90.00
#
_symmetry.space_group_name_H-M   'P 1'
#
loop_
_entity.id
_entity.type
_entity.pdbx_description
1 polymer ?
#
loop_
_entity_poly.entity_id
_entity_poly.type
_entity_poly.pdbx_seq_one_letter_code
_entity_poly.pdbx_strand_id
1 'polypeptide(L)'
;MLTDDTYRNPVWVQRVAALEKDWKENSRWKGVVRPYSAEEVLRLRGSYDLRYPIAERGALRLWNLLHTRPWVAGLGALTGLQAVQEVEAGLDSIYVSGWQVAADANQAGQTYPDQSLYPVESVPTLVRRINNAL
;
A
#
# COMPACT_ATOMS: atom_id res chain seq x y z
N MET A 1 4.55 -12.45 -24.96
CA MET A 1 3.46 -11.60 -25.50
C MET A 1 2.18 -12.41 -25.34
N LEU A 2 1.22 -11.97 -24.52
CA LEU A 2 -0.06 -12.65 -24.38
C LEU A 2 -0.87 -12.45 -25.67
N THR A 3 -1.27 -13.53 -26.32
CA THR A 3 -2.04 -13.50 -27.58
C THR A 3 -3.53 -13.27 -27.31
N ASP A 4 -4.28 -12.83 -28.32
CA ASP A 4 -5.72 -12.54 -28.23
C ASP A 4 -6.56 -13.71 -27.67
N ASP A 5 -6.09 -14.95 -27.85
CA ASP A 5 -6.72 -16.16 -27.30
C ASP A 5 -6.64 -16.29 -25.76
N THR A 6 -5.68 -15.62 -25.11
CA THR A 6 -5.57 -15.67 -23.64
C THR A 6 -6.68 -14.93 -22.91
N TYR A 7 -7.29 -13.91 -23.56
CA TYR A 7 -8.43 -13.15 -23.01
C TYR A 7 -9.78 -13.86 -23.23
N ARG A 8 -9.83 -14.87 -24.11
CA ARG A 8 -11.03 -15.69 -24.36
C ARG A 8 -11.07 -16.99 -23.55
N ASN A 9 -10.07 -17.23 -22.68
CA ASN A 9 -10.05 -18.41 -21.82
C ASN A 9 -11.11 -18.27 -20.70
N PRO A 10 -11.94 -19.31 -20.43
CA PRO A 10 -12.93 -19.31 -19.34
C PRO A 10 -12.38 -18.88 -17.98
N VAL A 11 -11.12 -19.21 -17.68
CA VAL A 11 -10.45 -18.81 -16.42
C VAL A 11 -10.30 -17.29 -16.34
N TRP A 12 -10.01 -16.61 -17.45
CA TRP A 12 -9.87 -15.15 -17.49
C TRP A 12 -11.21 -14.47 -17.24
N VAL A 13 -12.27 -14.92 -17.91
CA VAL A 13 -13.64 -14.38 -17.74
C VAL A 13 -14.10 -14.53 -16.28
N GLN A 14 -13.81 -15.67 -15.66
CA GLN A 14 -14.09 -15.91 -14.24
C GLN A 14 -13.32 -14.96 -13.32
N ARG A 15 -12.04 -14.64 -13.62
CA ARG A 15 -11.24 -13.69 -12.84
C ARG A 15 -11.79 -12.27 -12.92
N VAL A 16 -12.21 -11.83 -14.12
CA VAL A 16 -12.85 -10.52 -14.30
C VAL A 16 -14.14 -10.46 -13.50
N ALA A 17 -15.03 -11.43 -13.67
CA ALA A 17 -16.29 -11.50 -12.95
C ALA A 17 -16.10 -11.52 -11.42
N ALA A 18 -15.09 -12.25 -10.92
CA ALA A 18 -14.76 -12.30 -9.50
C ALA A 18 -14.29 -10.94 -8.96
N LEU A 19 -13.45 -10.21 -9.70
CA LEU A 19 -12.98 -8.88 -9.30
C LEU A 19 -14.10 -7.83 -9.34
N GLU A 20 -14.94 -7.88 -10.37
CA GLU A 20 -16.14 -7.02 -10.44
C GLU A 20 -17.12 -7.30 -9.31
N LYS A 21 -17.33 -8.58 -8.99
CA LYS A 21 -18.17 -8.99 -7.86
C LYS A 21 -17.62 -8.45 -6.53
N ASP A 22 -16.31 -8.60 -6.29
CA ASP A 22 -15.68 -8.00 -5.10
C ASP A 22 -15.88 -6.49 -5.06
N TRP A 23 -15.65 -5.77 -6.16
CA TRP A 23 -15.85 -4.31 -6.20
C TRP A 23 -17.30 -3.88 -5.92
N LYS A 24 -18.28 -4.67 -6.34
CA LYS A 24 -19.71 -4.38 -6.15
C LYS A 24 -20.21 -4.74 -4.75
N GLU A 25 -19.79 -5.87 -4.21
CA GLU A 25 -20.35 -6.45 -2.98
C GLU A 25 -19.55 -6.11 -1.72
N ASN A 26 -18.24 -5.86 -1.85
CA ASN A 26 -17.38 -5.61 -0.71
C ASN A 26 -17.53 -4.17 -0.21
N SER A 27 -18.00 -4.02 1.04
CA SER A 27 -18.17 -2.73 1.70
C SER A 27 -16.91 -1.85 1.72
N ARG A 28 -15.71 -2.46 1.63
CA ARG A 28 -14.41 -1.78 1.52
C ARG A 28 -14.36 -0.78 0.36
N TRP A 29 -15.13 -1.04 -0.70
CA TRP A 29 -15.12 -0.26 -1.94
C TRP A 29 -16.34 0.67 -2.08
N LYS A 30 -17.22 0.75 -1.07
CA LYS A 30 -18.38 1.64 -1.09
C LYS A 30 -17.92 3.09 -1.26
N GLY A 31 -18.40 3.75 -2.33
CA GLY A 31 -18.04 5.14 -2.65
C GLY A 31 -16.71 5.30 -3.42
N VAL A 32 -16.00 4.21 -3.72
CA VAL A 32 -14.76 4.26 -4.52
C VAL A 32 -15.10 4.24 -6.00
N VAL A 33 -14.84 5.36 -6.69
CA VAL A 33 -14.99 5.47 -8.15
C VAL A 33 -13.68 5.08 -8.83
N ARG A 34 -13.76 4.18 -9.83
CA ARG A 34 -12.62 3.75 -10.64
C ARG A 34 -12.88 4.15 -12.09
N PRO A 35 -12.04 5.00 -12.72
CA PRO A 35 -12.18 5.37 -14.13
C PRO A 35 -11.59 4.30 -15.07
N TYR A 36 -11.61 3.04 -14.66
CA TYR A 36 -11.07 1.87 -15.37
C TYR A 36 -11.83 0.60 -14.96
N SER A 37 -11.81 -0.41 -15.82
CA SER A 37 -12.52 -1.68 -15.62
C SER A 37 -11.68 -2.74 -14.88
N ALA A 38 -12.35 -3.79 -14.40
CA ALA A 38 -11.68 -4.96 -13.82
C ALA A 38 -10.81 -5.69 -14.86
N GLU A 39 -11.25 -5.71 -16.11
CA GLU A 39 -10.51 -6.25 -17.26
C GLU A 39 -9.21 -5.47 -17.48
N GLU A 40 -9.24 -4.14 -17.47
CA GLU A 40 -8.04 -3.31 -17.64
C GLU A 40 -7.01 -3.57 -16.53
N VAL A 41 -7.47 -3.77 -15.29
CA VAL A 41 -6.61 -4.14 -14.16
C VAL A 41 -5.96 -5.51 -14.39
N LEU A 42 -6.74 -6.53 -14.76
CA LEU A 42 -6.23 -7.89 -14.94
C LEU A 42 -5.31 -8.01 -16.15
N ARG A 43 -5.53 -7.23 -17.20
CA ARG A 43 -4.65 -7.14 -18.37
C ARG A 43 -3.23 -6.72 -17.99
N LEU A 44 -3.08 -5.85 -16.99
CA LEU A 44 -1.79 -5.36 -16.50
C LEU A 44 -1.17 -6.21 -15.38
N ARG A 45 -1.92 -7.14 -14.78
CA ARG A 45 -1.46 -7.96 -13.64
C ARG A 45 -0.43 -9.03 -14.05
N GLY A 46 -0.38 -9.41 -15.32
CA GLY A 46 0.45 -10.51 -15.80
C GLY A 46 -0.13 -11.89 -15.43
N SER A 47 0.65 -12.94 -15.70
CA SER A 47 0.22 -14.34 -15.53
C SER A 47 0.43 -14.89 -14.11
N TYR A 48 1.32 -14.29 -13.32
CA TYR A 48 1.66 -14.74 -11.98
C TYR A 48 0.93 -13.91 -10.92
N ASP A 49 0.22 -14.58 -10.02
CA ASP A 49 -0.43 -13.92 -8.89
C ASP A 49 0.56 -13.79 -7.71
N LEU A 50 1.30 -12.67 -7.69
CA LEU A 50 2.17 -12.30 -6.57
C LEU A 50 1.32 -11.86 -5.37
N ARG A 51 1.70 -12.32 -4.17
CA ARG A 51 1.06 -11.95 -2.90
C ARG A 51 1.94 -11.01 -2.11
N TYR A 52 1.33 -10.07 -1.40
CA TYR A 52 2.03 -9.07 -0.58
C TYR A 52 1.47 -9.09 0.86
N PRO A 53 1.77 -10.13 1.66
CA PRO A 53 1.07 -10.37 2.92
C PRO A 53 1.13 -9.23 3.93
N ILE A 54 2.27 -8.52 4.01
CA ILE A 54 2.43 -7.37 4.92
C ILE A 54 1.52 -6.22 4.49
N ALA A 55 1.49 -5.89 3.20
CA ALA A 55 0.62 -4.85 2.67
C ALA A 55 -0.86 -5.21 2.83
N GLU A 56 -1.24 -6.46 2.53
CA GLU A 56 -2.61 -6.98 2.67
C GLU A 56 -3.09 -6.90 4.14
N ARG A 57 -2.28 -7.42 5.08
CA ARG A 57 -2.62 -7.44 6.52
C ARG A 57 -2.64 -6.03 7.10
N GLY A 58 -1.68 -5.18 6.75
CA GLY A 58 -1.61 -3.80 7.21
C GLY A 58 -2.80 -2.97 6.74
N ALA A 59 -3.17 -3.08 5.45
CA ALA A 59 -4.32 -2.37 4.89
C ALA A 59 -5.64 -2.83 5.52
N LEU A 60 -5.82 -4.14 5.75
CA LEU A 60 -7.01 -4.67 6.41
C LEU A 60 -7.09 -4.23 7.88
N ARG A 61 -5.99 -4.30 8.62
CA ARG A 61 -5.91 -3.86 10.02
C ARG A 61 -6.24 -2.36 10.13
N LEU A 62 -5.61 -1.52 9.30
CA LEU A 62 -5.86 -0.08 9.31
C LEU A 62 -7.32 0.24 8.96
N TRP A 63 -7.87 -0.41 7.92
CA TRP A 63 -9.28 -0.25 7.56
C TRP A 63 -10.20 -0.56 8.74
N ASN A 64 -9.97 -1.69 9.43
CA ASN A 64 -10.76 -2.07 10.60
C ASN A 64 -10.64 -1.06 11.74
N LEU A 65 -9.43 -0.60 12.05
CA LEU A 65 -9.21 0.40 13.10
C LEU A 65 -9.95 1.71 12.80
N LEU A 66 -9.90 2.20 11.56
CA LEU A 66 -10.60 3.42 11.14
C LEU A 66 -12.13 3.32 11.24
N HIS A 67 -12.70 2.13 11.22
CA HIS A 67 -14.15 1.91 11.33
C HIS A 67 -14.61 1.54 12.74
N THR A 68 -13.69 1.14 13.62
CA THR A 68 -14.04 0.62 14.96
C THR A 68 -13.56 1.54 16.08
N ARG A 69 -12.55 2.38 15.84
CA ARG A 69 -12.06 3.36 16.82
C ARG A 69 -12.60 4.75 16.53
N PRO A 70 -12.77 5.60 17.57
CA PRO A 70 -13.12 7.01 17.38
C PRO A 70 -12.08 7.78 16.56
N TRP A 71 -10.80 7.39 16.67
CA TRP A 71 -9.68 7.92 15.91
C TRP A 71 -8.53 6.91 15.88
N VAL A 72 -7.59 7.10 14.95
CA VAL A 72 -6.33 6.35 14.86
C VAL A 72 -5.22 7.38 14.68
N ALA A 73 -4.27 7.43 15.62
CA ALA A 73 -3.13 8.34 15.55
C ALA A 73 -1.85 7.57 15.19
N GLY A 74 -0.89 8.30 14.63
CA GLY A 74 0.46 7.83 14.38
C GLY A 74 1.44 8.98 14.53
N LEU A 75 2.69 8.65 14.81
CA LEU A 75 3.81 9.60 14.83
C LEU A 75 4.72 9.34 13.64
N GLY A 76 5.48 10.37 13.26
CA GLY A 76 6.40 10.32 12.14
C GLY A 76 7.68 9.57 12.50
N ALA A 77 7.86 8.35 11.97
CA ALA A 77 9.06 7.55 12.18
C ALA A 77 10.05 7.73 11.01
N LEU A 78 11.28 8.15 11.31
CA LEU A 78 12.40 8.22 10.36
C LEU A 78 13.36 7.00 10.44
N THR A 79 13.16 6.11 11.42
CA THR A 79 13.94 4.88 11.58
C THR A 79 13.07 3.71 12.02
N GLY A 80 13.56 2.48 11.83
CA GLY A 80 12.89 1.28 12.33
C GLY A 80 12.78 1.23 13.86
N LEU A 81 13.80 1.70 14.59
CA LEU A 81 13.77 1.71 16.05
C LEU A 81 12.72 2.67 16.61
N GLN A 82 12.56 3.85 16.00
CA GLN A 82 11.47 4.76 16.37
C GLN A 82 10.10 4.09 16.18
N ALA A 83 9.88 3.42 15.05
CA ALA A 83 8.65 2.68 14.81
C ALA A 83 8.39 1.58 15.84
N VAL A 84 9.43 0.83 16.26
CA VAL A 84 9.30 -0.15 17.36
C VAL A 84 8.88 0.52 18.66
N GLN A 85 9.53 1.63 19.03
CA GLN A 85 9.21 2.37 20.26
C GLN A 85 7.82 3.00 20.23
N GLU A 86 7.34 3.47 19.07
CA GLU A 86 5.97 3.94 18.87
C GLU A 86 4.94 2.83 19.15
N VAL A 87 5.20 1.61 18.65
CA VAL A 87 4.34 0.46 18.90
C VAL A 87 4.40 0.03 20.36
N GLU A 88 5.57 0.00 20.99
CA GLU A 88 5.73 -0.30 22.42
C GLU A 88 5.04 0.73 23.31
N ALA A 89 5.02 2.01 22.90
CA ALA A 89 4.27 3.08 23.56
C ALA A 89 2.75 2.98 23.37
N GLY A 90 2.27 2.01 22.58
CA GLY A 90 0.85 1.71 22.40
C GLY A 90 0.18 2.40 21.22
N LEU A 91 0.93 2.97 20.27
CA LEU A 91 0.35 3.51 19.03
C LEU A 91 -0.10 2.38 18.09
N ASP A 92 -1.23 2.58 17.42
CA ASP A 92 -1.78 1.57 16.49
C ASP A 92 -1.28 1.73 15.06
N SER A 93 -0.66 2.86 14.73
CA SER A 93 -0.20 3.19 13.39
C SER A 93 1.10 3.98 13.41
N ILE A 94 1.88 3.82 12.35
CA ILE A 94 3.13 4.55 12.12
C ILE A 94 2.91 5.44 10.90
N TYR A 95 3.27 6.71 11.02
CA TYR A 95 3.23 7.66 9.91
C TYR A 95 4.62 7.79 9.28
N VAL A 96 4.70 7.74 7.95
CA VAL A 96 5.95 7.89 7.22
C VAL A 96 5.92 9.24 6.50
N SER A 97 6.62 10.23 7.08
CA SER A 97 6.62 11.60 6.58
C SER A 97 7.60 11.78 5.42
N GLY A 98 7.12 12.27 4.27
CA GLY A 98 7.97 12.67 3.15
C GLY A 98 8.93 13.80 3.50
N TRP A 99 8.49 14.73 4.37
CA TRP A 99 9.32 15.80 4.89
C TRP A 99 10.49 15.28 5.74
N GLN A 100 10.26 14.31 6.63
CA GLN A 100 11.34 13.71 7.44
C GLN A 100 12.32 12.93 6.56
N VAL A 101 11.81 12.26 5.52
CA VAL A 101 12.67 11.58 4.52
C VAL A 101 13.53 12.57 3.76
N ALA A 102 12.96 13.69 3.29
CA ALA A 102 13.70 14.76 2.62
C ALA A 102 14.82 15.30 3.52
N ALA A 103 14.51 15.53 4.80
CA ALA A 103 15.45 16.12 5.73
C ALA A 103 16.61 15.18 6.09
N ASP A 104 16.35 13.89 6.35
CA ASP A 104 17.33 13.06 7.06
C ASP A 104 17.28 11.53 6.80
N ALA A 105 16.44 11.03 5.88
CA ALA A 105 16.33 9.58 5.64
C ALA A 105 16.24 9.16 4.16
N ASN A 106 16.59 10.07 3.23
CA ASN A 106 16.56 9.79 1.80
C ASN A 106 17.80 9.06 1.28
N GLN A 107 17.66 8.44 0.10
CA GLN A 107 18.75 7.65 -0.52
C GLN A 107 19.86 8.51 -1.15
N ALA A 108 19.68 9.83 -1.29
CA ALA A 108 20.74 10.70 -1.77
C ALA A 108 21.74 11.08 -0.66
N GLY A 109 21.41 10.80 0.60
CA GLY A 109 22.25 11.14 1.76
C GLY A 109 22.45 12.66 1.92
N GLN A 110 21.53 13.46 1.39
CA GLN A 110 21.55 14.92 1.48
C GLN A 110 20.40 15.41 2.36
N THR A 111 20.53 16.58 2.94
CA THR A 111 19.42 17.27 3.62
C THR A 111 18.68 18.14 2.61
N TYR A 112 17.39 17.88 2.43
CA TYR A 112 16.51 18.64 1.55
C TYR A 112 15.33 19.26 2.30
N PRO A 113 14.79 20.41 1.81
CA PRO A 113 13.45 20.83 2.16
C PRO A 113 12.40 19.90 1.51
N ASP A 114 11.15 20.00 1.97
CA ASP A 114 10.02 19.25 1.41
C ASP A 114 9.54 19.85 0.08
N GLN A 115 10.35 19.64 -0.96
CA GLN A 115 10.13 20.08 -2.33
C GLN A 115 10.32 18.91 -3.32
N SER A 116 10.13 17.67 -2.84
CA SER A 116 10.26 16.44 -3.64
C SER A 116 11.60 16.30 -4.39
N LEU A 117 12.69 16.76 -3.79
CA LEU A 117 14.03 16.77 -4.41
C LEU A 117 14.76 15.42 -4.29
N TYR A 118 14.30 14.56 -3.39
CA TYR A 118 14.96 13.29 -3.09
C TYR A 118 14.55 12.17 -4.07
N PRO A 119 15.35 11.10 -4.21
CA PRO A 119 15.03 9.97 -5.07
C PRO A 119 13.70 9.28 -4.72
N VAL A 120 12.86 8.99 -5.71
CA VAL A 120 11.46 8.52 -5.55
C VAL A 120 11.34 7.25 -4.69
N GLU A 121 12.37 6.40 -4.67
CA GLU A 121 12.44 5.16 -3.90
C GLU A 121 12.73 5.37 -2.40
N SER A 122 13.00 6.61 -1.96
CA SER A 122 13.39 6.91 -0.57
C SER A 122 12.29 6.55 0.43
N VAL A 123 11.04 6.97 0.19
CA VAL A 123 9.92 6.64 1.08
C VAL A 123 9.63 5.12 1.07
N PRO A 124 9.51 4.44 -0.08
CA PRO A 124 9.40 2.97 -0.11
C PRO A 124 10.52 2.23 0.62
N THR A 125 11.76 2.72 0.55
CA THR A 125 12.90 2.14 1.26
C THR A 125 12.73 2.27 2.77
N LEU A 126 12.29 3.43 3.26
CA LEU A 126 11.98 3.62 4.68
C LEU A 126 10.81 2.74 5.13
N VAL A 127 9.74 2.63 4.34
CA VAL A 127 8.61 1.71 4.63
C VAL A 127 9.10 0.27 4.79
N ARG A 128 9.99 -0.19 3.90
CA ARG A 128 10.61 -1.51 4.02
C ARG A 128 11.46 -1.64 5.29
N ARG A 129 12.28 -0.63 5.59
CA ARG A 129 13.13 -0.60 6.79
C ARG A 129 12.32 -0.69 8.08
N ILE A 130 11.19 0.01 8.15
CA ILE A 130 10.27 -0.05 9.28
C ILE A 130 9.65 -1.44 9.41
N ASN A 131 9.11 -2.00 8.32
CA ASN A 131 8.51 -3.35 8.36
C ASN A 131 9.53 -4.46 8.68
N ASN A 132 10.81 -4.27 8.39
CA ASN A 132 11.86 -5.22 8.78
C ASN A 132 12.19 -5.15 10.28
N ALA A 133 11.87 -4.05 10.95
CA ALA A 133 12.15 -3.85 12.38
C ALA A 133 11.01 -4.31 13.30
N LEU A 134 9.79 -4.40 12.77
CA LEU A 134 8.57 -4.86 13.46
C LEU A 134 8.38 -6.37 13.34
#